data_AF-A0A453SKH0-F1
#
_entry.id   AF-A0A453SKH0-F1
#
_cell.length_a   1.000
_cell.length_b   1.000
_cell.length_c   1.000
_cell.angle_alpha   90.00
_cell.angle_beta   90.00
_cell.angle_gamma   90.00
#
_symmetry.space_group_name_H-M   'P 1'
#
loop_
_entity.id
_entity.type
_entity.pdbx_description
1 polymer ?
#
loop_
_entity_poly.entity_id
_entity_poly.type
_entity_poly.pdbx_seq_one_letter_code
_entity_poly.pdbx_strand_id
1 'polypeptide(L)' 'LDRLNTRNMLKRRHYNIGEVFDCLLCGQDVEETVDHMILTCPFSKAYWERIDVTWPNFNSRLDLITQTNEAGHR' A
#
# COMPACT_ATOMS: atom_id res chain seq x y z
N LEU A 1 -8.10 -2.08 16.96
CA LEU A 1 -7.89 -2.00 15.50
C LEU A 1 -7.11 -3.23 15.11
N ASP A 2 -7.78 -4.20 14.49
CA ASP A 2 -7.16 -5.46 14.07
C ASP A 2 -6.09 -5.24 13.00
N ARG A 3 -5.05 -6.08 13.02
CA ARG A 3 -3.99 -6.08 12.00
C ARG A 3 -4.58 -6.57 10.68
N LEU A 4 -4.61 -5.70 9.67
CA LEU A 4 -4.99 -6.08 8.31
C LEU A 4 -3.85 -6.89 7.66
N ASN A 5 -4.13 -8.10 7.20
CA ASN A 5 -3.17 -8.91 6.44
C ASN A 5 -3.40 -8.66 4.95
N THR A 6 -2.33 -8.53 4.17
CA THR A 6 -2.43 -8.48 2.71
C THR A 6 -2.48 -9.88 2.12
N ARG A 7 -2.99 -10.05 0.89
CA ARG A 7 -2.96 -11.36 0.20
C ARG A 7 -1.54 -11.93 0.12
N ASN A 8 -0.54 -11.10 -0.15
CA ASN A 8 0.85 -11.55 -0.17
C ASN A 8 1.29 -12.13 1.20
N MET A 9 0.86 -11.55 2.32
CA MET A 9 1.14 -12.12 3.65
C MET A 9 0.45 -13.47 3.87
N LEU A 10 -0.81 -13.60 3.43
CA LEU A 10 -1.57 -14.85 3.53
C LEU A 10 -0.94 -15.95 2.66
N LYS A 11 -0.53 -15.61 1.43
CA LYS A 11 0.16 -16.51 0.49
C LYS A 11 1.47 -17.06 1.07
N ARG A 12 2.31 -16.20 1.65
CA ARG A 12 3.58 -16.63 2.31
C ARG A 12 3.37 -17.56 3.50
N ARG A 13 2.20 -17.51 4.14
CA ARG A 13 1.81 -18.37 5.26
C ARG A 13 1.06 -19.62 4.81
N HIS A 14 0.98 -19.88 3.50
CA HIS A 14 0.33 -21.06 2.91
C HIS A 14 -1.18 -21.15 3.24
N TYR A 15 -1.85 -20.02 3.46
CA TYR A 15 -3.32 -20.00 3.51
C TYR A 15 -3.89 -20.22 2.11
N ASN A 16 -5.00 -20.95 2.02
CA ASN A 16 -5.79 -21.01 0.81
C ASN A 16 -6.56 -19.70 0.63
N ILE A 17 -6.16 -18.90 -0.36
CA ILE A 17 -6.73 -17.58 -0.66
C ILE A 17 -7.51 -17.55 -1.98
N GLY A 18 -7.82 -18.72 -2.54
CA GLY A 18 -8.48 -18.88 -3.84
C GLY A 18 -7.55 -18.62 -5.03
N GLU A 19 -8.16 -18.49 -6.21
CA GLU A 19 -7.46 -18.34 -7.50
C GLU A 19 -7.47 -16.91 -8.04
N VAL A 20 -8.31 -16.02 -7.47
CA VAL A 20 -8.38 -14.61 -7.84
C VAL A 20 -7.45 -13.81 -6.92
N PHE A 21 -6.41 -13.24 -7.50
CA PHE A 21 -5.36 -12.52 -6.77
C PHE A 21 -5.50 -10.99 -6.84
N ASP A 22 -6.58 -10.50 -7.42
CA ASP A 22 -6.88 -9.08 -7.51
C ASP A 22 -6.82 -8.40 -6.14
N CYS A 23 -6.25 -7.19 -6.12
CA CYS A 23 -6.27 -6.35 -4.94
C CYS A 23 -7.72 -6.02 -4.55
N LEU A 24 -8.06 -6.23 -3.28
CA LEU A 24 -9.42 -6.04 -2.79
C LEU A 24 -9.90 -4.58 -2.90
N LEU A 25 -8.97 -3.62 -2.88
CA LEU A 25 -9.28 -2.20 -2.87
C LEU A 25 -9.51 -1.61 -4.27
N CYS A 26 -8.75 -2.04 -5.28
CA CYS A 26 -8.82 -1.48 -6.63
C CYS A 26 -9.28 -2.48 -7.70
N GLY A 27 -9.40 -3.77 -7.39
CA GLY A 27 -9.80 -4.81 -8.34
C GLY A 27 -8.81 -5.04 -9.48
N GLN A 28 -7.57 -4.56 -9.36
CA GLN A 28 -6.53 -4.82 -10.35
C GLN A 28 -5.82 -6.14 -10.03
N ASP A 29 -5.48 -6.91 -11.07
CA ASP A 29 -4.64 -8.12 -10.96
C ASP A 29 -3.17 -7.72 -10.74
N VAL A 30 -2.91 -7.24 -9.52
CA VAL A 30 -1.60 -6.80 -9.05
C VAL A 30 -1.40 -7.36 -7.65
N GLU A 31 -0.16 -7.71 -7.34
CA GLU A 31 0.14 -8.29 -6.03
C GLU A 31 -0.20 -7.31 -4.89
N GLU A 32 -1.16 -7.71 -4.06
CA GLU A 32 -1.55 -6.96 -2.88
C GLU A 32 -0.49 -7.10 -1.77
N THR A 33 0.41 -6.11 -1.72
CA THR A 33 1.38 -5.88 -0.65
C THR A 33 0.95 -4.68 0.21
N VAL A 34 1.61 -4.48 1.35
CA VAL A 34 1.37 -3.27 2.17
C VAL A 34 1.70 -2.00 1.38
N ASP A 35 2.77 -2.04 0.58
CA ASP A 35 3.18 -0.90 -0.24
C ASP A 35 2.14 -0.61 -1.33
N HIS A 36 1.55 -1.65 -1.93
CA HIS A 36 0.42 -1.48 -2.81
C HIS A 36 -0.78 -0.87 -2.06
N MET A 37 -1.30 -1.55 -1.04
CA MET A 37 -2.50 -1.15 -0.34
C MET A 37 -2.44 0.26 0.24
N ILE A 38 -1.28 0.72 0.70
CA ILE A 38 -1.17 2.03 1.36
C ILE A 38 -0.71 3.11 0.39
N LEU A 39 0.26 2.84 -0.50
CA LEU A 39 0.95 3.90 -1.23
C LEU A 39 0.59 3.95 -2.72
N THR A 40 0.52 2.78 -3.39
CA THR A 40 0.42 2.76 -4.86
C THR A 40 -0.96 2.38 -5.39
N CYS A 41 -1.83 1.82 -4.55
CA CYS A 41 -3.19 1.41 -4.92
C CYS A 41 -4.02 2.63 -5.38
N PRO A 42 -4.69 2.57 -6.55
CA PRO A 42 -5.54 3.66 -7.03
C PRO A 42 -6.60 4.11 -6.03
N PHE A 43 -7.20 3.15 -5.30
CA PHE A 43 -8.15 3.45 -4.24
C PHE A 43 -7.54 4.32 -3.15
N SER A 44 -6.37 3.92 -2.64
CA SER A 44 -5.69 4.63 -1.55
C SER A 44 -5.16 5.98 -1.99
N LYS A 45 -4.62 6.09 -3.23
CA LYS A 45 -4.23 7.38 -3.81
C LYS A 45 -5.40 8.37 -3.85
N ALA A 46 -6.55 7.93 -4.37
CA ALA A 46 -7.74 8.77 -4.40
C ALA A 46 -8.22 9.15 -2.99
N TYR A 47 -8.01 8.28 -2.00
CA TYR A 47 -8.31 8.62 -0.60
C TYR A 47 -7.33 9.65 -0.03
N TRP A 48 -6.03 9.52 -0.30
CA TRP A 48 -5.02 10.50 0.14
C TRP A 48 -5.27 11.88 -0.47
N GLU A 49 -5.58 11.94 -1.76
CA GLU A 49 -5.96 13.18 -2.43
C GLU A 49 -7.17 13.86 -1.78
N ARG A 50 -8.17 13.09 -1.33
CA ARG A 50 -9.35 13.64 -0.64
C ARG A 50 -9.06 14.26 0.72
N ILE A 51 -8.00 13.81 1.40
CA ILE A 51 -7.59 14.36 2.69
C ILE A 51 -6.38 15.30 2.56
N ASP A 52 -6.09 15.77 1.34
CA ASP A 52 -5.01 16.69 1.02
C ASP A 52 -3.61 16.17 1.43
N VAL A 53 -3.40 14.86 1.29
CA VAL A 53 -2.11 14.21 1.49
C VAL A 53 -1.49 13.90 0.14
N THR A 54 -0.41 14.61 -0.19
CA THR A 54 0.39 14.38 -1.39
C THR A 54 1.70 13.69 -1.02
N TRP A 55 1.96 12.53 -1.63
CA TRP A 55 3.25 11.85 -1.49
C TRP A 55 4.23 12.34 -2.57
N PRO A 56 5.51 12.62 -2.24
CA PRO A 56 6.53 12.88 -3.25
C PRO A 56 6.76 11.66 -4.14
N ASN A 57 7.47 11.81 -5.25
CA ASN A 57 7.89 10.64 -6.03
C ASN A 57 8.84 9.77 -5.19
N PHE A 58 8.54 8.47 -5.09
CA PHE A 58 9.33 7.50 -4.35
C PHE A 58 9.55 6.25 -5.19
N ASN A 59 10.74 5.64 -5.10
CA ASN A 59 10.98 4.33 -5.70
C ASN A 59 10.69 3.20 -4.70
N SER A 60 10.86 3.49 -3.40
CA SER A 60 10.56 2.58 -2.31
C SER A 60 9.89 3.29 -1.13
N ARG A 61 9.22 2.52 -0.26
CA ARG A 61 8.71 3.06 1.01
C ARG A 61 9.82 3.61 1.91
N LEU A 62 11.04 3.06 1.83
CA LEU A 62 12.17 3.58 2.61
C LEU A 62 12.54 5.00 2.14
N ASP A 63 12.55 5.24 0.83
CA ASP A 63 12.81 6.57 0.27
C ASP A 63 11.79 7.58 0.77
N LEU A 64 10.52 7.16 0.85
CA LEU A 64 9.43 7.99 1.34
C LEU A 64 9.64 8.37 2.81
N ILE A 65 9.94 7.38 3.67
CA ILE A 65 10.18 7.61 5.11
C ILE A 65 11.36 8.58 5.31
N THR A 66 12.46 8.38 4.58
CA THR A 66 13.64 9.24 4.66
C THR A 66 13.29 10.68 4.28
N GLN A 67 12.59 10.90 3.16
CA GLN A 67 12.18 12.23 2.72
C GLN A 67 11.23 12.91 3.71
N THR A 68 10.26 12.18 4.26
CA THR A 68 9.32 12.74 5.25
C THR A 68 10.00 13.14 6.56
N ASN A 69 11.01 12.38 7.00
CA ASN A 69 11.78 12.71 8.20
C ASN A 69 12.60 13.99 7.98
N GLU A 70 13.25 14.14 6.83
CA GLU A 70 14.02 15.34 6.49
C GLU A 70 13.14 16.60 6.37
N ALA A 71 11.90 16.46 5.91
CA ALA A 71 10.94 17.57 5.84
C ALA A 71 10.45 18.03 7.23
N GLY A 72 10.30 17.11 8.18
CA GLY A 72 9.86 17.42 9.55
C GLY A 72 10.94 18.00 10.47
N HIS A 73 12.20 18.01 10.04
CA HIS A 73 13.33 18.60 10.77
C HIS A 73 13.66 20.05 10.33
N ARG A 74 12.90 20.62 9.40
CA ARG A 74 12.99 22.03 9.00
C ARG A 74 11.83 22.82 9.58
#